data_AF-A0A5C5WLE3-F1
#
_entry.id   AF-A0A5C5WLE3-F1
#
_cell.length_a   1.000
_cell.length_b   1.000
_cell.length_c   1.000
_cell.angle_alpha   90.00
_cell.angle_beta   90.00
_cell.angle_gamma   90.00
#
_symmetry.space_group_name_H-M   'P 1'
#
loop_
_entity.id
_entity.type
_entity.pdbx_description
1 polymer ?
#
loop_
_entity_poly.entity_id
_entity_poly.type
_entity_poly.pdbx_seq_one_letter_code
_entity_poly.pdbx_strand_id
1 'polypeptide(L)'
;MTPSPSSNKFYWQAASVIPESKAKPVKRFVASVVAALTIVVGMSSLANAQLSLNIEIDEPPINYVLTKDSNRVSQLMDRLAAKEIELEYTNDHGYLRDLLKALEIPESSQTLVFSKTSMQVQHISRRNPRAVYFNDDTYVAWIRGSSLIEMSTTDPKLGAAFYTVDMAPWRPKVKRSNYDCLGCHSTSMTQGVPGHTVRSVHPDFDGGVQAQTESFVTSHSSPFGERWGGWYVTGLHGEMQHMGNAYMRGSRLDTRNNGNRKNLREEFDTFGYLSPYSDIVALMVLEHQTQMHNVMTKADFAVRKLIYDRDETGSHDVAEWEAQIQLVAREVVDHLLFRNEAKLTSEVTGSITFARNFTDRGPVDSQGRSLREFDMRTRMFKYPCSYLIYSDAFSGLQPILKTEIYRQLLAILASEEPIERYVHLDAGTRTDILDILRATKTDLPEEWRERQ
;
A
#
# COMPACT_ATOMS: atom_id res chain seq x y z
N MET A 1 46.53 -11.88 -36.33
CA MET A 1 47.89 -11.38 -36.09
C MET A 1 47.89 -9.87 -36.35
N THR A 2 48.02 -9.08 -35.30
CA THR A 2 48.52 -7.69 -35.34
C THR A 2 49.99 -7.67 -35.85
N PRO A 3 50.69 -6.53 -36.12
CA PRO A 3 50.42 -5.12 -35.80
C PRO A 3 50.85 -4.10 -36.91
N SER A 4 50.68 -2.79 -36.69
CA SER A 4 51.78 -1.79 -36.65
C SER A 4 51.31 -0.32 -36.84
N PRO A 5 51.86 0.66 -36.09
CA PRO A 5 51.47 2.08 -36.10
C PRO A 5 52.48 3.01 -36.80
N SER A 6 52.06 4.25 -37.09
CA SER A 6 52.89 5.42 -37.41
C SER A 6 52.04 6.69 -37.16
N SER A 7 52.49 7.88 -36.78
CA SER A 7 53.80 8.44 -36.42
C SER A 7 53.59 9.88 -35.90
N ASN A 8 54.14 10.19 -34.72
CA ASN A 8 54.88 11.40 -34.29
C ASN A 8 54.70 12.80 -34.97
N LYS A 9 54.27 13.78 -34.15
CA LYS A 9 55.07 14.91 -33.55
C LYS A 9 55.09 16.36 -34.14
N PHE A 10 55.14 17.31 -33.16
CA PHE A 10 55.73 18.69 -33.10
C PHE A 10 54.94 19.89 -33.68
N TYR A 11 54.85 21.12 -33.11
CA TYR A 11 55.04 21.80 -31.80
C TYR A 11 54.66 23.31 -31.98
N TRP A 12 54.30 24.02 -30.88
CA TRP A 12 54.60 25.44 -30.51
C TRP A 12 53.44 26.35 -30.04
N GLN A 13 53.81 27.16 -29.03
CA GLN A 13 53.06 28.03 -28.12
C GLN A 13 52.83 29.47 -28.65
N ALA A 14 51.86 30.16 -28.03
CA ALA A 14 51.99 31.41 -27.26
C ALA A 14 51.09 32.62 -27.64
N ALA A 15 50.37 33.08 -26.60
CA ALA A 15 50.23 34.46 -26.10
C ALA A 15 49.27 35.50 -26.75
N SER A 16 48.17 35.76 -26.01
CA SER A 16 47.63 37.05 -25.47
C SER A 16 47.81 38.38 -26.21
N VAL A 17 46.78 39.27 -26.14
CA VAL A 17 46.88 40.69 -25.70
C VAL A 17 45.47 41.31 -25.50
N ILE A 18 45.32 42.09 -24.41
CA ILE A 18 44.24 43.02 -24.01
C ILE A 18 44.58 44.45 -24.51
N PRO A 19 43.64 45.40 -24.57
CA PRO A 19 44.00 46.79 -24.24
C PRO A 19 43.14 47.45 -23.15
N GLU A 20 43.83 48.28 -22.35
CA GLU A 20 43.41 49.11 -21.21
C GLU A 20 43.05 50.56 -21.59
N SER A 21 42.38 51.26 -20.64
CA SER A 21 42.67 52.62 -20.10
C SER A 21 41.45 53.58 -20.08
N LYS A 22 41.23 54.54 -19.16
CA LYS A 22 41.78 54.98 -17.85
C LYS A 22 40.85 56.06 -17.22
N ALA A 23 40.59 55.95 -15.89
CA ALA A 23 40.50 57.00 -14.82
C ALA A 23 39.43 58.16 -14.89
N LYS A 24 38.81 58.76 -13.84
CA LYS A 24 39.12 59.12 -12.42
C LYS A 24 37.82 59.46 -11.59
N PRO A 25 37.88 59.76 -10.26
CA PRO A 25 36.83 59.48 -9.26
C PRO A 25 36.06 60.70 -8.68
N VAL A 26 34.96 60.47 -7.94
CA VAL A 26 34.37 61.46 -7.00
C VAL A 26 33.91 60.79 -5.70
N LYS A 27 34.41 61.30 -4.56
CA LYS A 27 33.97 61.03 -3.17
C LYS A 27 32.84 61.98 -2.77
N ARG A 28 31.78 61.48 -2.10
CA ARG A 28 30.99 62.14 -1.02
C ARG A 28 30.32 61.02 -0.20
N PHE A 29 30.79 60.66 1.01
CA PHE A 29 30.40 61.19 2.33
C PHE A 29 28.87 61.36 2.49
N VAL A 30 28.21 60.54 3.33
CA VAL A 30 27.75 60.89 4.70
C VAL A 30 26.85 59.77 5.29
N ALA A 31 27.15 59.46 6.56
CA ALA A 31 26.31 58.94 7.65
C ALA A 31 25.77 57.50 7.65
N SER A 32 26.38 56.73 8.54
CA SER A 32 25.73 55.71 9.35
C SER A 32 24.53 56.28 10.11
N VAL A 33 23.39 55.61 10.03
CA VAL A 33 22.40 55.55 11.12
C VAL A 33 22.03 54.09 11.32
N VAL A 34 22.41 53.59 12.49
CA VAL A 34 21.91 52.35 13.07
C VAL A 34 20.42 52.55 13.36
N ALA A 35 19.56 51.79 12.69
CA ALA A 35 18.20 51.53 13.14
C ALA A 35 17.94 50.04 12.96
N ALA A 36 18.06 49.32 14.07
CA ALA A 36 17.57 47.97 14.20
C ALA A 36 16.06 47.98 13.96
N LEU A 37 15.61 47.28 12.92
CA LEU A 37 14.25 46.75 12.87
C LEU A 37 14.35 45.28 12.46
N THR A 38 14.34 44.45 13.49
CA THR A 38 13.96 43.04 13.46
C THR A 38 12.63 42.89 12.73
N ILE A 39 12.65 42.34 11.52
CA ILE A 39 11.54 41.53 11.03
C ILE A 39 12.06 40.11 11.02
N VAL A 40 11.90 39.44 12.16
CA VAL A 40 11.81 37.98 12.20
C VAL A 40 10.54 37.65 11.43
N VAL A 41 10.66 37.43 10.12
CA VAL A 41 9.64 36.69 9.39
C VAL A 41 9.75 35.27 9.94
N GLY A 42 8.87 34.95 10.88
CA GLY A 42 8.62 33.59 11.32
C GLY A 42 8.16 32.78 10.11
N MET A 43 9.11 32.26 9.35
CA MET A 43 8.86 31.08 8.54
C MET A 43 8.74 29.94 9.54
N SER A 44 7.52 29.67 9.97
CA SER A 44 7.13 28.40 10.54
C SER A 44 7.36 27.34 9.46
N SER A 45 8.61 26.94 9.26
CA SER A 45 8.93 25.66 8.68
C SER A 45 8.34 24.65 9.64
N LEU A 46 7.11 24.21 9.38
CA LEU A 46 6.60 22.94 9.86
C LEU A 46 7.52 21.89 9.22
N ALA A 47 8.69 21.69 9.84
CA ALA A 47 9.48 20.51 9.59
C ALA A 47 8.56 19.35 9.90
N ASN A 48 8.17 18.59 8.87
CA ASN A 48 7.59 17.28 9.08
C ASN A 48 8.69 16.45 9.75
N ALA A 49 8.73 16.47 11.09
CA ALA A 49 9.62 15.63 11.86
C ALA A 49 9.23 14.19 11.55
N GLN A 50 10.05 13.53 10.75
CA GLN A 50 9.85 12.14 10.39
C GLN A 50 10.76 11.30 11.28
N LEU A 51 10.12 10.53 12.17
CA LEU A 51 10.84 9.60 13.03
C LEU A 51 11.46 8.51 12.14
N SER A 52 12.79 8.50 12.05
CA SER A 52 13.55 7.51 11.28
C SER A 52 14.13 6.47 12.23
N LEU A 53 13.40 5.38 12.43
CA LEU A 53 13.89 4.21 13.16
C LEU A 53 14.39 3.17 12.15
N ASN A 54 15.64 2.73 12.31
CA ASN A 54 16.15 1.56 11.59
C ASN A 54 15.63 0.30 12.30
N ILE A 55 14.78 -0.45 11.61
CA ILE A 55 14.17 -1.68 12.14
C ILE A 55 14.78 -2.86 11.38
N GLU A 56 15.68 -3.58 12.03
CA GLU A 56 16.18 -4.87 11.55
C GLU A 56 15.21 -5.96 12.01
N ILE A 57 14.49 -6.54 11.06
CA ILE A 57 13.33 -7.40 11.39
C ILE A 57 13.71 -8.75 11.99
N ASP A 58 14.93 -9.21 11.77
CA ASP A 58 15.44 -10.47 12.32
C ASP A 58 16.21 -10.29 13.64
N GLU A 59 16.32 -9.06 14.14
CA GLU A 59 16.87 -8.73 15.44
C GLU A 59 15.76 -8.43 16.46
N PRO A 60 16.06 -8.42 17.78
CA PRO A 60 15.15 -7.91 18.78
C PRO A 60 14.68 -6.48 18.47
N PRO A 61 13.40 -6.15 18.71
CA PRO A 61 12.39 -6.96 19.40
C PRO A 61 11.53 -7.84 18.47
N ILE A 62 11.79 -7.87 17.15
CA ILE A 62 10.89 -8.50 16.18
C ILE A 62 11.22 -9.98 15.98
N ASN A 63 12.50 -10.31 15.77
CA ASN A 63 12.98 -11.68 15.53
C ASN A 63 12.11 -12.45 14.51
N TYR A 64 11.83 -11.84 13.35
CA TYR A 64 10.78 -12.24 12.41
C TYR A 64 10.83 -13.74 12.05
N VAL A 65 12.01 -14.26 11.69
CA VAL A 65 12.16 -15.68 11.31
C VAL A 65 11.84 -16.63 12.48
N LEU A 66 12.19 -16.26 13.72
CA LEU A 66 12.00 -17.10 14.91
C LEU A 66 10.60 -16.96 15.52
N THR A 67 9.94 -15.82 15.31
CA THR A 67 8.62 -15.54 15.85
C THR A 67 7.58 -16.45 15.20
N LYS A 68 6.86 -17.23 16.03
CA LYS A 68 5.75 -18.08 15.59
C LYS A 68 4.60 -17.22 15.07
N ASP A 69 4.10 -17.60 13.89
CA ASP A 69 2.95 -17.01 13.22
C ASP A 69 1.63 -17.31 13.96
N SER A 70 0.70 -16.37 13.88
CA SER A 70 -0.65 -16.48 14.43
C SER A 70 -1.60 -15.66 13.57
N ASN A 71 -2.05 -16.27 12.48
CA ASN A 71 -2.86 -15.64 11.45
C ASN A 71 -3.79 -16.66 10.78
N ARG A 72 -4.60 -16.21 9.80
CA ARG A 72 -5.58 -17.05 9.11
C ARG A 72 -4.95 -18.27 8.42
N VAL A 73 -3.75 -18.13 7.86
CA VAL A 73 -3.06 -19.23 7.18
C VAL A 73 -2.46 -20.22 8.18
N SER A 74 -1.89 -19.76 9.30
CA SER A 74 -1.40 -20.68 10.35
C SER A 74 -2.56 -21.48 10.95
N GLN A 75 -3.73 -20.87 11.13
CA GLN A 75 -4.95 -21.57 11.56
C GLN A 75 -5.43 -22.59 10.51
N LEU A 76 -5.39 -22.26 9.22
CA LEU A 76 -5.67 -23.21 8.14
C LEU A 76 -4.72 -24.43 8.22
N MET A 77 -3.42 -24.18 8.44
CA MET A 77 -2.43 -25.25 8.57
C MET A 77 -2.72 -26.16 9.76
N ASP A 78 -3.09 -25.61 10.91
CA ASP A 78 -3.45 -26.37 12.11
C ASP A 78 -4.68 -27.26 11.84
N ARG A 79 -5.72 -26.72 11.20
CA ARG A 79 -6.94 -27.48 10.83
C ARG A 79 -6.67 -28.60 9.83
N LEU A 80 -5.79 -28.37 8.85
CA LEU A 80 -5.34 -29.40 7.90
C LEU A 80 -4.53 -30.50 8.61
N ALA A 81 -3.65 -30.13 9.55
CA ALA A 81 -2.85 -31.08 10.31
C ALA A 81 -3.73 -31.95 11.24
N ALA A 82 -4.76 -31.33 11.84
CA ALA A 82 -5.76 -31.99 12.67
C ALA A 82 -6.80 -32.81 11.88
N LYS A 83 -6.80 -32.73 10.53
CA LYS A 83 -7.81 -33.34 9.64
C LYS A 83 -9.24 -32.86 9.91
N GLU A 84 -9.38 -31.63 10.40
CA GLU A 84 -10.69 -30.98 10.57
C GLU A 84 -11.26 -30.51 9.23
N ILE A 85 -10.38 -30.26 8.27
CA ILE A 85 -10.71 -29.93 6.88
C ILE A 85 -9.80 -30.71 5.95
N GLU A 86 -10.30 -30.96 4.75
CA GLU A 86 -9.53 -31.47 3.61
C GLU A 86 -9.77 -30.51 2.44
N LEU A 87 -8.76 -30.31 1.59
CA LEU A 87 -8.91 -29.50 0.37
C LEU A 87 -9.13 -30.43 -0.80
N GLU A 88 -10.19 -30.19 -1.56
CA GLU A 88 -10.48 -30.93 -2.79
C GLU A 88 -9.57 -30.46 -3.94
N TYR A 89 -8.98 -31.43 -4.65
CA TYR A 89 -8.20 -31.17 -5.85
C TYR A 89 -9.07 -31.25 -7.10
N THR A 90 -8.97 -30.25 -7.97
CA THR A 90 -9.61 -30.24 -9.30
C THR A 90 -8.56 -30.19 -10.40
N ASN A 91 -8.83 -30.83 -11.55
CA ASN A 91 -7.88 -30.82 -12.67
C ASN A 91 -7.62 -29.41 -13.24
N ASP A 92 -8.63 -28.53 -13.18
CA ASP A 92 -8.56 -27.21 -13.81
C ASP A 92 -7.82 -26.18 -12.94
N HIS A 93 -8.03 -26.23 -11.62
CA HIS A 93 -7.55 -25.19 -10.70
C HIS A 93 -6.76 -25.75 -9.49
N GLY A 94 -6.52 -27.06 -9.45
CA GLY A 94 -5.97 -27.76 -8.29
C GLY A 94 -6.79 -27.49 -7.04
N TYR A 95 -6.12 -27.08 -5.95
CA TYR A 95 -6.75 -26.73 -4.67
C TYR A 95 -7.31 -25.30 -4.60
N LEU A 96 -7.19 -24.47 -5.65
CA LEU A 96 -7.48 -23.03 -5.56
C LEU A 96 -8.87 -22.73 -4.98
N ARG A 97 -9.93 -23.28 -5.58
CA ARG A 97 -11.31 -22.95 -5.15
C ARG A 97 -11.55 -23.32 -3.68
N ASP A 98 -11.13 -24.51 -3.29
CA ASP A 98 -11.36 -25.00 -1.94
C ASP A 98 -10.46 -24.30 -0.91
N LEU A 99 -9.25 -23.90 -1.31
CA LEU A 99 -8.36 -23.04 -0.54
C LEU A 99 -8.96 -21.65 -0.31
N LEU A 100 -9.50 -21.00 -1.36
CA LEU A 100 -10.18 -19.71 -1.24
C LEU A 100 -11.39 -19.81 -0.30
N LYS A 101 -12.18 -20.88 -0.42
CA LYS A 101 -13.31 -21.15 0.46
C LYS A 101 -12.87 -21.33 1.92
N ALA A 102 -11.84 -22.13 2.16
CA ALA A 102 -11.30 -22.36 3.51
C ALA A 102 -10.71 -21.11 4.16
N LEU A 103 -10.21 -20.17 3.34
CA LEU A 103 -9.72 -18.86 3.77
C LEU A 103 -10.80 -17.77 3.76
N GLU A 104 -12.03 -18.08 3.35
CA GLU A 104 -13.15 -17.13 3.22
C GLU A 104 -12.83 -15.97 2.27
N ILE A 105 -12.14 -16.26 1.18
CA ILE A 105 -11.81 -15.30 0.12
C ILE A 105 -12.86 -15.39 -0.99
N PRO A 106 -13.58 -14.30 -1.29
CA PRO A 106 -14.57 -14.32 -2.34
C PRO A 106 -13.91 -14.39 -3.72
N GLU A 107 -14.34 -15.31 -4.58
CA GLU A 107 -13.84 -15.41 -5.97
C GLU A 107 -14.03 -14.09 -6.76
N SER A 108 -15.02 -13.29 -6.37
CA SER A 108 -15.27 -11.97 -6.95
C SER A 108 -14.16 -10.95 -6.72
N SER A 109 -13.24 -11.19 -5.78
CA SER A 109 -12.06 -10.35 -5.53
C SER A 109 -10.96 -10.50 -6.59
N GLN A 110 -11.15 -11.37 -7.58
CA GLN A 110 -10.14 -11.64 -8.61
C GLN A 110 -9.65 -10.34 -9.27
N THR A 111 -8.34 -10.17 -9.20
CA THR A 111 -7.57 -9.20 -9.97
C THR A 111 -6.49 -9.94 -10.75
N LEU A 112 -6.08 -9.41 -11.91
CA LEU A 112 -5.17 -10.09 -12.83
C LEU A 112 -3.95 -9.22 -13.15
N VAL A 113 -2.76 -9.79 -12.95
CA VAL A 113 -1.46 -9.15 -13.18
C VAL A 113 -0.78 -9.84 -14.33
N PHE A 114 -0.44 -9.12 -15.39
CA PHE A 114 0.32 -9.68 -16.51
C PHE A 114 1.79 -9.23 -16.52
N SER A 115 2.17 -8.26 -15.68
CA SER A 115 3.58 -7.90 -15.53
C SER A 115 4.38 -9.00 -14.81
N LYS A 116 5.60 -9.21 -15.27
CA LYS A 116 6.57 -10.17 -14.74
C LYS A 116 7.26 -9.61 -13.50
N THR A 117 6.49 -9.45 -12.41
CA THR A 117 6.92 -8.86 -11.13
C THR A 117 6.73 -9.83 -9.94
N SER A 118 6.88 -11.13 -10.19
CA SER A 118 6.67 -12.22 -9.22
C SER A 118 7.83 -13.20 -9.27
N MET A 119 8.08 -13.96 -8.20
CA MET A 119 9.03 -15.08 -8.22
C MET A 119 8.74 -16.09 -9.36
N GLN A 120 7.48 -16.18 -9.79
CA GLN A 120 7.02 -17.10 -10.83
C GLN A 120 6.97 -16.44 -12.24
N VAL A 121 7.83 -15.47 -12.54
CA VAL A 121 7.84 -14.73 -13.84
C VAL A 121 7.78 -15.61 -15.09
N GLN A 122 8.34 -16.83 -15.01
CA GLN A 122 8.38 -17.81 -16.10
C GLN A 122 6.98 -18.20 -16.59
N HIS A 123 5.98 -18.17 -15.71
CA HIS A 123 4.60 -18.57 -15.99
C HIS A 123 3.69 -17.39 -16.36
N ILE A 124 4.18 -16.16 -16.25
CA ILE A 124 3.37 -14.95 -16.43
C ILE A 124 3.59 -14.37 -17.82
N SER A 125 2.49 -14.04 -18.48
CA SER A 125 2.48 -13.24 -19.70
C SER A 125 1.15 -12.51 -19.84
N ARG A 126 1.03 -11.62 -20.84
CA ARG A 126 -0.28 -11.06 -21.22
C ARG A 126 -1.36 -12.11 -21.46
N ARG A 127 -1.02 -13.28 -22.02
CA ARG A 127 -1.99 -14.35 -22.29
C ARG A 127 -2.16 -15.37 -21.15
N ASN A 128 -1.35 -15.24 -20.10
CA ASN A 128 -1.41 -16.07 -18.91
C ASN A 128 -1.13 -15.20 -17.67
N PRO A 129 -2.01 -14.22 -17.36
CA PRO A 129 -1.81 -13.39 -16.18
C PRO A 129 -1.89 -14.21 -14.89
N ARG A 130 -1.20 -13.73 -13.85
CA ARG A 130 -1.36 -14.20 -12.48
C ARG A 130 -2.66 -13.65 -11.91
N ALA A 131 -3.48 -14.51 -11.34
CA ALA A 131 -4.65 -14.10 -10.56
C ALA A 131 -4.27 -13.83 -9.11
N VAL A 132 -4.81 -12.77 -8.54
CA VAL A 132 -4.71 -12.44 -7.11
C VAL A 132 -6.13 -12.30 -6.57
N TYR A 133 -6.43 -13.07 -5.53
CA TYR A 133 -7.68 -13.03 -4.77
C TYR A 133 -7.38 -12.55 -3.36
N PHE A 134 -8.33 -11.86 -2.73
CA PHE A 134 -8.12 -11.33 -1.39
C PHE A 134 -9.41 -11.21 -0.59
N ASN A 135 -9.27 -11.34 0.72
CA ASN A 135 -10.23 -10.86 1.73
C ASN A 135 -9.56 -9.72 2.52
N ASP A 136 -9.99 -9.45 3.75
CA ASP A 136 -9.46 -8.31 4.51
C ASP A 136 -8.03 -8.48 5.01
N ASP A 137 -7.54 -9.72 5.15
CA ASP A 137 -6.27 -10.02 5.81
C ASP A 137 -5.32 -10.86 4.96
N THR A 138 -5.86 -11.63 4.01
CA THR A 138 -5.17 -12.69 3.26
C THR A 138 -5.30 -12.48 1.75
N TYR A 139 -4.20 -12.75 1.05
CA TYR A 139 -4.03 -12.62 -0.39
C TYR A 139 -3.53 -13.96 -0.95
N VAL A 140 -4.17 -14.45 -2.01
CA VAL A 140 -3.83 -15.72 -2.68
C VAL A 140 -3.51 -15.43 -4.13
N ALA A 141 -2.30 -15.76 -4.56
CA ALA A 141 -1.84 -15.61 -5.93
C ALA A 141 -1.68 -16.97 -6.62
N TRP A 142 -2.27 -17.09 -7.80
CA TRP A 142 -2.31 -18.32 -8.59
C TRP A 142 -2.01 -18.02 -10.06
N ILE A 143 -1.27 -18.93 -10.70
CA ILE A 143 -0.96 -18.85 -12.12
C ILE A 143 -1.34 -20.18 -12.75
N ARG A 144 -2.15 -20.13 -13.81
CA ARG A 144 -2.53 -21.32 -14.56
C ARG A 144 -1.28 -22.07 -15.05
N GLY A 145 -1.26 -23.37 -14.80
CA GLY A 145 -0.15 -24.25 -15.15
C GLY A 145 1.04 -24.22 -14.17
N SER A 146 0.99 -23.40 -13.12
CA SER A 146 1.96 -23.49 -12.01
C SER A 146 1.55 -24.58 -11.01
N SER A 147 2.55 -25.26 -10.46
CA SER A 147 2.40 -26.18 -9.33
C SER A 147 2.45 -25.49 -7.97
N LEU A 148 2.50 -24.16 -7.93
CA LEU A 148 2.70 -23.37 -6.72
C LEU A 148 1.65 -22.26 -6.60
N ILE A 149 0.97 -22.21 -5.45
CA ILE A 149 0.23 -21.03 -5.01
C ILE A 149 1.12 -20.25 -4.04
N GLU A 150 1.14 -18.93 -4.21
CA GLU A 150 1.76 -17.99 -3.25
C GLU A 150 0.63 -17.38 -2.41
N MET A 151 0.84 -17.27 -1.10
CA MET A 151 -0.09 -16.58 -0.21
C MET A 151 0.66 -15.59 0.67
N SER A 152 0.00 -14.50 1.01
CA SER A 152 0.44 -13.62 2.08
C SER A 152 -0.75 -13.31 2.98
N THR A 153 -0.50 -13.15 4.27
CA THR A 153 -1.52 -12.77 5.24
C THR A 153 -0.93 -11.80 6.23
N THR A 154 -1.79 -10.94 6.75
CA THR A 154 -1.42 -10.07 7.85
C THR A 154 -1.33 -10.88 9.14
N ASP A 155 -0.37 -10.54 9.98
CA ASP A 155 -0.05 -11.20 11.23
C ASP A 155 0.29 -10.13 12.27
N PRO A 156 -0.39 -10.12 13.44
CA PRO A 156 -0.15 -9.10 14.46
C PRO A 156 1.30 -9.01 14.93
N LYS A 157 2.08 -10.09 14.85
CA LYS A 157 3.47 -10.11 15.33
C LYS A 157 4.47 -9.85 14.22
N LEU A 158 4.17 -10.28 13.00
CA LEU A 158 5.10 -10.33 11.88
C LEU A 158 4.87 -9.24 10.82
N GLY A 159 3.74 -8.54 10.85
CA GLY A 159 3.32 -7.67 9.75
C GLY A 159 2.70 -8.48 8.63
N ALA A 160 3.38 -8.64 7.49
CA ALA A 160 3.01 -9.63 6.48
C ALA A 160 3.77 -10.94 6.68
N ALA A 161 3.05 -12.07 6.74
CA ALA A 161 3.61 -13.42 6.71
C ALA A 161 3.32 -14.09 5.35
N PHE A 162 4.32 -14.79 4.81
CA PHE A 162 4.26 -15.36 3.46
C PHE A 162 4.28 -16.88 3.49
N TYR A 163 3.51 -17.49 2.60
CA TYR A 163 3.34 -18.93 2.52
C TYR A 163 3.31 -19.39 1.07
N THR A 164 3.60 -20.66 0.87
CA THR A 164 3.43 -21.35 -0.41
C THR A 164 2.59 -22.61 -0.23
N VAL A 165 1.84 -22.98 -1.26
CA VAL A 165 1.12 -24.25 -1.34
C VAL A 165 1.60 -25.03 -2.55
N ASP A 166 2.16 -26.22 -2.29
CA ASP A 166 2.44 -27.21 -3.33
C ASP A 166 1.11 -27.83 -3.82
N MET A 167 0.88 -27.78 -5.13
CA MET A 167 -0.34 -28.21 -5.79
C MET A 167 -0.30 -29.66 -6.29
N ALA A 168 0.61 -30.50 -5.77
CA ALA A 168 0.65 -31.91 -6.10
C ALA A 168 -0.71 -32.64 -5.79
N PRO A 169 -1.28 -33.44 -6.72
CA PRO A 169 -2.67 -33.99 -6.68
C PRO A 169 -3.09 -34.91 -5.52
N TRP A 170 -2.38 -34.97 -4.40
CA TRP A 170 -2.64 -35.92 -3.31
C TRP A 170 -2.45 -35.34 -1.92
N ARG A 171 -1.74 -34.23 -1.77
CA ARG A 171 -1.63 -33.55 -0.48
C ARG A 171 -1.20 -32.10 -0.66
N PRO A 172 -2.06 -31.11 -0.34
CA PRO A 172 -1.63 -29.73 -0.32
C PRO A 172 -0.56 -29.56 0.76
N LYS A 173 0.62 -29.06 0.38
CA LYS A 173 1.68 -28.77 1.35
C LYS A 173 1.81 -27.27 1.53
N VAL A 174 1.18 -26.76 2.57
CA VAL A 174 1.30 -25.36 2.97
C VAL A 174 2.57 -25.19 3.81
N LYS A 175 3.39 -24.19 3.50
CA LYS A 175 4.61 -23.85 4.25
C LYS A 175 4.78 -22.35 4.34
N ARG A 176 5.27 -21.87 5.49
CA ARG A 176 5.78 -20.51 5.62
C ARG A 176 7.08 -20.35 4.81
N SER A 177 7.18 -19.27 4.05
CA SER A 177 8.32 -18.92 3.19
C SER A 177 8.91 -17.59 3.65
N ASN A 178 10.03 -17.62 4.36
CA ASN A 178 10.66 -16.39 4.87
C ASN A 178 11.54 -15.72 3.80
N TYR A 179 12.69 -16.32 3.48
CA TYR A 179 13.75 -15.66 2.71
C TYR A 179 13.36 -15.29 1.27
N ASP A 180 12.72 -16.20 0.54
CA ASP A 180 12.40 -15.99 -0.88
C ASP A 180 11.44 -14.80 -1.10
N CYS A 181 10.52 -14.59 -0.16
CA CYS A 181 9.50 -13.54 -0.28
C CYS A 181 10.02 -12.19 0.26
N LEU A 182 10.73 -12.20 1.40
CA LEU A 182 11.20 -10.98 2.05
C LEU A 182 12.17 -10.15 1.19
N GLY A 183 12.91 -10.79 0.28
CA GLY A 183 13.80 -10.07 -0.64
C GLY A 183 13.10 -9.02 -1.50
N CYS A 184 11.80 -9.20 -1.80
CA CYS A 184 10.98 -8.20 -2.51
C CYS A 184 9.94 -7.52 -1.60
N HIS A 185 9.57 -8.16 -0.48
CA HIS A 185 8.47 -7.74 0.40
C HIS A 185 8.90 -7.09 1.72
N SER A 186 10.21 -6.87 1.94
CA SER A 186 10.73 -6.05 3.04
C SER A 186 11.67 -4.99 2.48
N THR A 187 11.12 -4.10 1.65
CA THR A 187 11.87 -3.08 0.90
C THR A 187 11.26 -1.70 1.12
N SER A 188 11.84 -0.66 0.51
CA SER A 188 11.22 0.67 0.51
C SER A 188 9.81 0.67 -0.12
N MET A 189 9.48 -0.28 -1.02
CA MET A 189 8.14 -0.42 -1.61
C MET A 189 7.07 -0.85 -0.61
N THR A 190 7.49 -1.42 0.52
CA THR A 190 6.64 -1.85 1.63
C THR A 190 6.93 -1.02 2.89
N GLN A 191 7.46 0.19 2.72
CA GLN A 191 7.80 1.11 3.81
C GLN A 191 8.89 0.60 4.77
N GLY A 192 9.73 -0.32 4.31
CA GLY A 192 10.82 -0.91 5.09
C GLY A 192 10.41 -2.02 6.05
N VAL A 193 9.17 -2.53 5.94
CA VAL A 193 8.67 -3.65 6.75
C VAL A 193 8.18 -4.81 5.87
N PRO A 194 8.08 -6.04 6.41
CA PRO A 194 7.40 -7.16 5.78
C PRO A 194 5.97 -6.73 5.43
N GLY A 195 5.69 -6.59 4.14
CA GLY A 195 4.48 -5.91 3.70
C GLY A 195 3.99 -6.33 2.32
N HIS A 196 2.86 -5.74 1.96
CA HIS A 196 2.14 -6.00 0.73
C HIS A 196 2.36 -4.85 -0.26
N THR A 197 2.32 -5.13 -1.57
CA THR A 197 2.50 -4.07 -2.57
C THR A 197 1.65 -4.32 -3.81
N VAL A 198 1.01 -3.26 -4.29
CA VAL A 198 0.40 -3.17 -5.62
C VAL A 198 1.28 -2.23 -6.42
N ARG A 199 2.04 -2.77 -7.37
CA ARG A 199 2.97 -1.99 -8.18
C ARG A 199 2.36 -1.68 -9.54
N SER A 200 2.36 -0.41 -9.92
CA SER A 200 2.03 0.06 -11.26
C SER A 200 3.31 0.31 -12.04
N VAL A 201 3.46 -0.33 -13.19
CA VAL A 201 4.70 -0.35 -13.99
C VAL A 201 4.44 -0.02 -15.45
N HIS A 202 5.52 0.14 -16.23
CA HIS A 202 5.47 0.25 -17.68
C HIS A 202 5.85 -1.09 -18.33
N PRO A 203 4.89 -2.02 -18.54
CA PRO A 203 5.21 -3.34 -19.05
C PRO A 203 5.46 -3.33 -20.55
N ASP A 204 6.45 -4.11 -21.01
CA ASP A 204 6.60 -4.49 -22.40
C ASP A 204 5.44 -5.40 -22.85
N PHE A 205 5.30 -5.64 -24.16
CA PHE A 205 4.21 -6.45 -24.70
C PHE A 205 4.18 -7.88 -24.16
N ASP A 206 5.31 -8.46 -23.76
CA ASP A 206 5.35 -9.80 -23.17
C ASP A 206 5.09 -9.80 -21.64
N GLY A 207 4.92 -8.62 -21.04
CA GLY A 207 4.81 -8.42 -19.59
C GLY A 207 6.14 -8.13 -18.90
N GLY A 208 7.27 -8.10 -19.62
CA GLY A 208 8.56 -7.69 -19.07
C GLY A 208 8.53 -6.26 -18.51
N VAL A 209 9.38 -5.96 -17.53
CA VAL A 209 9.48 -4.61 -16.94
C VAL A 209 10.93 -4.18 -16.98
N GLN A 210 11.18 -3.03 -17.59
CA GLN A 210 12.52 -2.46 -17.66
C GLN A 210 12.84 -1.70 -16.38
N ALA A 211 14.02 -1.94 -15.80
CA ALA A 211 14.41 -1.34 -14.52
C ALA A 211 14.49 0.20 -14.58
N GLN A 212 14.70 0.78 -15.77
CA GLN A 212 14.86 2.23 -15.97
C GLN A 212 13.53 2.97 -16.19
N THR A 213 12.43 2.24 -16.38
CA THR A 213 11.10 2.87 -16.53
C THR A 213 10.48 3.19 -15.18
N GLU A 214 9.65 4.24 -15.15
CA GLU A 214 8.93 4.64 -13.95
C GLU A 214 8.07 3.50 -13.40
N SER A 215 8.00 3.43 -12.07
CA SER A 215 7.22 2.46 -11.32
C SER A 215 6.66 3.15 -10.08
N PHE A 216 5.40 2.85 -9.76
CA PHE A 216 4.67 3.44 -8.66
C PHE A 216 4.20 2.35 -7.69
N VAL A 217 4.21 2.64 -6.39
CA VAL A 217 3.49 1.85 -5.39
C VAL A 217 2.11 2.49 -5.25
N THR A 218 1.08 1.80 -5.71
CA THR A 218 -0.27 2.36 -5.78
C THR A 218 -0.94 2.34 -4.42
N SER A 219 -1.66 3.40 -4.09
CA SER A 219 -2.51 3.54 -2.90
C SER A 219 -3.73 4.43 -3.21
N HIS A 220 -4.60 4.66 -2.21
CA HIS A 220 -5.72 5.58 -2.37
C HIS A 220 -5.30 7.01 -2.74
N SER A 221 -4.08 7.44 -2.41
CA SER A 221 -3.56 8.78 -2.75
C SER A 221 -2.96 8.88 -4.16
N SER A 222 -2.71 7.76 -4.83
CA SER A 222 -2.11 7.76 -6.16
C SER A 222 -3.07 8.40 -7.17
N PRO A 223 -2.62 9.35 -8.02
CA PRO A 223 -3.42 9.85 -9.12
C PRO A 223 -3.93 8.70 -10.00
N PHE A 224 -5.17 8.79 -10.48
CA PHE A 224 -5.80 7.73 -11.29
C PHE A 224 -4.94 7.35 -12.53
N GLY A 225 -4.29 8.37 -13.12
CA GLY A 225 -3.37 8.24 -14.26
C GLY A 225 -2.13 7.38 -14.03
N GLU A 226 -1.73 7.19 -12.77
CA GLU A 226 -0.54 6.39 -12.40
C GLU A 226 -0.92 4.95 -12.01
N ARG A 227 -2.21 4.60 -12.00
CA ARG A 227 -2.68 3.31 -11.48
C ARG A 227 -2.64 2.17 -12.51
N TRP A 228 -2.32 0.98 -12.00
CA TRP A 228 -2.54 -0.34 -12.62
C TRP A 228 -1.73 -0.71 -13.87
N GLY A 229 -0.63 -0.02 -14.16
CA GLY A 229 0.29 -0.46 -15.21
C GLY A 229 0.83 -1.87 -14.93
N GLY A 230 0.71 -2.80 -15.89
CA GLY A 230 1.02 -4.23 -15.67
C GLY A 230 -0.15 -5.08 -15.17
N TRP A 231 -1.30 -4.47 -14.90
CA TRP A 231 -2.53 -5.14 -14.48
C TRP A 231 -3.59 -5.07 -15.56
N TYR A 232 -4.45 -6.08 -15.62
CA TYR A 232 -5.71 -5.98 -16.34
C TYR A 232 -6.75 -5.24 -15.48
N VAL A 233 -7.57 -4.42 -16.12
CA VAL A 233 -8.60 -3.61 -15.46
C VAL A 233 -9.90 -3.73 -16.25
N THR A 234 -10.96 -4.18 -15.58
CA THR A 234 -12.33 -4.20 -16.10
C THR A 234 -13.24 -3.37 -15.22
N GLY A 235 -14.16 -2.64 -15.84
CA GLY A 235 -15.05 -1.67 -15.21
C GLY A 235 -15.13 -0.39 -16.03
N LEU A 236 -16.02 0.50 -15.63
CA LEU A 236 -16.20 1.82 -16.24
C LEU A 236 -15.61 2.88 -15.30
N HIS A 237 -15.04 3.94 -15.86
CA HIS A 237 -14.42 5.05 -15.12
C HIS A 237 -14.52 6.39 -15.88
N GLY A 238 -15.41 6.46 -16.87
CA GLY A 238 -15.63 7.65 -17.69
C GLY A 238 -14.37 8.09 -18.43
N GLU A 239 -14.06 9.38 -18.34
CA GLU A 239 -12.95 10.03 -19.07
C GLU A 239 -11.61 9.96 -18.31
N MET A 240 -11.60 9.46 -17.08
CA MET A 240 -10.35 9.30 -16.32
C MET A 240 -9.41 8.33 -17.06
N GLN A 241 -8.12 8.65 -17.12
CA GLN A 241 -7.11 7.78 -17.74
C GLN A 241 -6.35 7.01 -16.67
N HIS A 242 -5.95 5.78 -16.96
CA HIS A 242 -5.12 4.92 -16.11
C HIS A 242 -4.11 4.13 -16.95
N MET A 243 -3.16 3.42 -16.32
CA MET A 243 -2.14 2.61 -17.01
C MET A 243 -2.54 1.14 -17.22
N GLY A 244 -3.62 0.68 -16.57
CA GLY A 244 -4.19 -0.66 -16.75
C GLY A 244 -4.44 -1.05 -18.21
N ASN A 245 -4.32 -2.34 -18.52
CA ASN A 245 -4.46 -2.93 -19.86
C ASN A 245 -3.46 -2.43 -20.93
N ALA A 246 -2.59 -1.46 -20.61
CA ALA A 246 -1.64 -0.87 -21.54
C ALA A 246 -0.27 -1.57 -21.50
N TYR A 247 0.49 -1.40 -22.58
CA TYR A 247 1.88 -1.86 -22.68
C TYR A 247 2.70 -0.92 -23.56
N MET A 248 4.02 -1.03 -23.46
CA MET A 248 4.95 -0.20 -24.20
C MET A 248 4.88 -0.47 -25.72
N ARG A 249 4.78 0.60 -26.51
CA ARG A 249 4.98 0.58 -27.96
C ARG A 249 6.08 1.59 -28.30
N GLY A 250 7.27 1.08 -28.61
CA GLY A 250 8.47 1.92 -28.68
C GLY A 250 8.81 2.48 -27.31
N SER A 251 8.96 3.80 -27.18
CA SER A 251 9.34 4.48 -25.94
C SER A 251 8.16 5.01 -25.11
N ARG A 252 6.91 4.66 -25.45
CA ARG A 252 5.70 5.17 -24.79
C ARG A 252 4.72 4.07 -24.44
N LEU A 253 4.03 4.24 -23.32
CA LEU A 253 2.90 3.40 -22.93
C LEU A 253 1.70 3.70 -23.83
N ASP A 254 1.10 2.67 -24.45
CA ASP A 254 -0.07 2.84 -25.32
C ASP A 254 -1.39 2.76 -24.54
N THR A 255 -1.94 3.93 -24.18
CA THR A 255 -3.18 4.09 -23.42
C THR A 255 -4.39 4.45 -24.29
N ARG A 256 -4.30 4.36 -25.63
CA ARG A 256 -5.37 4.87 -26.52
C ARG A 256 -6.70 4.12 -26.39
N ASN A 257 -6.65 2.81 -26.15
CA ASN A 257 -7.84 1.92 -26.09
C ASN A 257 -7.73 0.96 -24.89
N ASN A 258 -7.34 1.48 -23.72
CA ASN A 258 -7.07 0.65 -22.54
C ASN A 258 -8.16 0.72 -21.46
N GLY A 259 -9.01 1.76 -21.45
CA GLY A 259 -10.04 1.99 -20.44
C GLY A 259 -11.42 1.40 -20.74
N ASN A 260 -12.34 1.56 -19.78
CA ASN A 260 -13.78 1.24 -19.85
C ASN A 260 -14.12 -0.18 -20.37
N ARG A 261 -13.27 -1.17 -20.04
CA ARG A 261 -13.41 -2.55 -20.53
C ARG A 261 -14.42 -3.33 -19.71
N LYS A 262 -15.37 -3.98 -20.38
CA LYS A 262 -16.41 -4.78 -19.69
C LYS A 262 -15.96 -6.19 -19.30
N ASN A 263 -14.97 -6.76 -19.99
CA ASN A 263 -14.41 -8.09 -19.72
C ASN A 263 -13.07 -8.27 -20.45
N LEU A 264 -12.40 -9.41 -20.23
CA LEU A 264 -11.09 -9.74 -20.82
C LEU A 264 -11.12 -10.86 -21.87
N ARG A 265 -12.30 -11.29 -22.32
CA ARG A 265 -12.43 -12.43 -23.26
C ARG A 265 -11.74 -12.22 -24.60
N GLU A 266 -11.54 -10.97 -25.00
CA GLU A 266 -10.84 -10.59 -26.23
C GLU A 266 -9.30 -10.48 -26.04
N GLU A 267 -8.80 -10.51 -24.81
CA GLU A 267 -7.38 -10.37 -24.51
C GLU A 267 -6.66 -11.73 -24.41
N PHE A 268 -7.32 -12.72 -23.80
CA PHE A 268 -6.82 -14.08 -23.63
C PHE A 268 -7.95 -15.06 -23.28
N ASP A 269 -7.64 -16.36 -23.21
CA ASP A 269 -8.59 -17.38 -22.79
C ASP A 269 -8.91 -17.27 -21.28
N THR A 270 -10.04 -16.63 -20.98
CA THR A 270 -10.53 -16.42 -19.61
C THR A 270 -11.23 -17.64 -19.01
N PHE A 271 -11.51 -18.71 -19.77
CA PHE A 271 -12.22 -19.87 -19.23
C PHE A 271 -11.39 -20.65 -18.21
N GLY A 272 -10.07 -20.52 -18.25
CA GLY A 272 -9.17 -21.06 -17.24
C GLY A 272 -9.02 -20.22 -15.97
N TYR A 273 -9.92 -19.26 -15.72
CA TYR A 273 -9.93 -18.41 -14.53
C TYR A 273 -11.30 -18.50 -13.83
N LEU A 274 -11.36 -18.15 -12.54
CA LEU A 274 -12.61 -18.17 -11.78
C LEU A 274 -13.59 -17.08 -12.23
N SER A 275 -13.09 -16.05 -12.92
CA SER A 275 -13.85 -14.94 -13.47
C SER A 275 -13.19 -14.39 -14.74
N PRO A 276 -13.96 -13.87 -15.73
CA PRO A 276 -13.41 -13.16 -16.89
C PRO A 276 -13.08 -11.68 -16.61
N TYR A 277 -13.12 -11.26 -15.34
CA TYR A 277 -12.97 -9.88 -14.89
C TYR A 277 -11.71 -9.70 -14.03
N SER A 278 -11.20 -8.47 -14.02
CA SER A 278 -10.19 -7.98 -13.08
C SER A 278 -10.70 -6.64 -12.59
N ASP A 279 -11.49 -6.68 -11.53
CA ASP A 279 -12.44 -5.62 -11.21
C ASP A 279 -11.77 -4.32 -10.75
N ILE A 280 -12.18 -3.19 -11.32
CA ILE A 280 -11.60 -1.87 -11.01
C ILE A 280 -11.85 -1.45 -9.55
N VAL A 281 -13.02 -1.78 -9.00
CA VAL A 281 -13.35 -1.46 -7.61
C VAL A 281 -12.56 -2.38 -6.67
N ALA A 282 -12.41 -3.67 -7.01
CA ALA A 282 -11.52 -4.58 -6.28
C ALA A 282 -10.06 -4.12 -6.27
N LEU A 283 -9.54 -3.61 -7.39
CA LEU A 283 -8.19 -3.04 -7.44
C LEU A 283 -8.03 -1.82 -6.53
N MET A 284 -9.02 -0.93 -6.51
CA MET A 284 -9.02 0.24 -5.61
C MET A 284 -9.06 -0.16 -4.14
N VAL A 285 -9.84 -1.18 -3.78
CA VAL A 285 -9.84 -1.72 -2.41
C VAL A 285 -8.47 -2.34 -2.08
N LEU A 286 -7.92 -3.15 -3.00
CA LEU A 286 -6.64 -3.85 -2.81
C LEU A 286 -5.48 -2.87 -2.55
N GLU A 287 -5.37 -1.80 -3.33
CA GLU A 287 -4.29 -0.81 -3.18
C GLU A 287 -4.38 -0.02 -1.86
N HIS A 288 -5.58 0.32 -1.38
CA HIS A 288 -5.75 0.90 -0.05
C HIS A 288 -5.40 -0.12 1.05
N GLN A 289 -5.95 -1.34 0.96
CA GLN A 289 -5.80 -2.38 1.97
C GLN A 289 -4.32 -2.73 2.22
N THR A 290 -3.57 -2.93 1.13
CA THR A 290 -2.15 -3.29 1.22
C THR A 290 -1.32 -2.20 1.89
N GLN A 291 -1.58 -0.93 1.59
CA GLN A 291 -0.84 0.17 2.21
C GLN A 291 -1.26 0.42 3.66
N MET A 292 -2.54 0.29 4.00
CA MET A 292 -3.01 0.39 5.38
C MET A 292 -2.36 -0.69 6.27
N HIS A 293 -2.21 -1.92 5.79
CA HIS A 293 -1.47 -2.97 6.51
C HIS A 293 0.01 -2.62 6.74
N ASN A 294 0.67 -2.07 5.73
CA ASN A 294 2.08 -1.66 5.85
C ASN A 294 2.23 -0.52 6.86
N VAL A 295 1.35 0.49 6.82
CA VAL A 295 1.38 1.62 7.75
C VAL A 295 1.17 1.14 9.20
N MET A 296 0.20 0.25 9.43
CA MET A 296 -0.01 -0.34 10.76
C MET A 296 1.20 -1.13 11.24
N THR A 297 1.77 -1.97 10.36
CA THR A 297 2.95 -2.79 10.69
C THR A 297 4.15 -1.91 11.05
N LYS A 298 4.43 -0.90 10.22
CA LYS A 298 5.52 0.05 10.45
C LYS A 298 5.35 0.78 11.78
N ALA A 299 4.15 1.26 12.05
CA ALA A 299 3.85 1.94 13.30
C ALA A 299 4.02 1.01 14.51
N ASP A 300 3.52 -0.21 14.42
CA ASP A 300 3.62 -1.18 15.50
C ASP A 300 5.08 -1.58 15.78
N PHE A 301 5.86 -1.85 14.73
CA PHE A 301 7.28 -2.19 14.85
C PHE A 301 8.08 -1.02 15.42
N ALA A 302 7.78 0.21 15.01
CA ALA A 302 8.37 1.41 15.58
C ALA A 302 8.13 1.48 17.09
N VAL A 303 6.88 1.31 17.54
CA VAL A 303 6.55 1.34 18.97
C VAL A 303 7.22 0.20 19.74
N ARG A 304 7.26 -1.02 19.19
CA ARG A 304 8.00 -2.13 19.83
C ARG A 304 9.48 -1.81 20.00
N LYS A 305 10.11 -1.24 18.97
CA LYS A 305 11.52 -0.84 19.02
C LYS A 305 11.76 0.24 20.06
N LEU A 306 10.88 1.24 20.13
CA LEU A 306 10.94 2.28 21.14
C LEU A 306 10.85 1.68 22.56
N ILE A 307 9.91 0.76 22.80
CA ILE A 307 9.78 0.07 24.11
C ILE A 307 11.07 -0.67 24.44
N TYR A 308 11.59 -1.45 23.50
CA TYR A 308 12.83 -2.22 23.69
C TYR A 308 14.03 -1.32 24.00
N ASP A 309 14.24 -0.26 23.23
CA ASP A 309 15.37 0.66 23.42
C ASP A 309 15.28 1.40 24.74
N ARG A 310 14.07 1.75 25.16
CA ARG A 310 13.82 2.38 26.46
C ARG A 310 14.20 1.45 27.61
N ASP A 311 13.79 0.18 27.52
CA ASP A 311 14.08 -0.83 28.54
C ASP A 311 15.59 -1.13 28.62
N GLU A 312 16.30 -1.16 27.49
CA GLU A 312 17.76 -1.37 27.44
C GLU A 312 18.56 -0.17 27.94
N THR A 313 18.18 1.05 27.54
CA THR A 313 18.94 2.28 27.88
C THR A 313 18.58 2.86 29.24
N GLY A 314 17.43 2.48 29.81
CA GLY A 314 16.87 3.13 30.98
C GLY A 314 16.52 4.61 30.73
N SER A 315 16.19 4.99 29.50
CA SER A 315 15.76 6.36 29.19
C SER A 315 14.40 6.67 29.83
N HIS A 316 14.28 7.86 30.42
CA HIS A 316 13.07 8.32 31.11
C HIS A 316 12.55 9.65 30.57
N ASP A 317 12.98 10.09 29.38
CA ASP A 317 12.39 11.29 28.75
C ASP A 317 10.96 10.98 28.29
N VAL A 318 10.01 11.30 29.17
CA VAL A 318 8.57 11.09 28.92
C VAL A 318 8.07 11.97 27.80
N ALA A 319 8.59 13.20 27.65
CA ALA A 319 8.12 14.13 26.64
C ALA A 319 8.56 13.70 25.23
N GLU A 320 9.81 13.26 25.08
CA GLU A 320 10.28 12.67 23.82
C GLU A 320 9.49 11.42 23.46
N TRP A 321 9.29 10.53 24.43
CA TRP A 321 8.51 9.30 24.28
C TRP A 321 7.10 9.58 23.75
N GLU A 322 6.36 10.46 24.44
CA GLU A 322 4.99 10.81 24.03
C GLU A 322 4.95 11.43 22.64
N ALA A 323 5.90 12.32 22.31
CA ALA A 323 5.98 12.91 20.98
C ALA A 323 6.23 11.87 19.88
N GLN A 324 7.10 10.89 20.13
CA GLN A 324 7.36 9.80 19.19
C GLN A 324 6.12 8.93 18.95
N ILE A 325 5.40 8.53 20.02
CA ILE A 325 4.16 7.76 19.89
C ILE A 325 3.09 8.56 19.14
N GLN A 326 2.93 9.86 19.43
CA GLN A 326 1.99 10.73 18.73
C GLN A 326 2.28 10.84 17.24
N LEU A 327 3.55 10.96 16.84
CA LEU A 327 3.97 11.02 15.43
C LEU A 327 3.67 9.71 14.71
N VAL A 328 4.01 8.58 15.33
CA VAL A 328 3.77 7.24 14.76
C VAL A 328 2.27 6.97 14.60
N ALA A 329 1.48 7.27 15.62
CA ALA A 329 0.02 7.14 15.57
C ALA A 329 -0.62 8.03 14.50
N ARG A 330 -0.09 9.25 14.31
CA ARG A 330 -0.61 10.19 13.30
C ARG A 330 -0.49 9.64 11.87
N GLU A 331 0.60 8.95 11.54
CA GLU A 331 0.74 8.31 10.21
C GLU A 331 -0.38 7.27 9.97
N VAL A 332 -0.74 6.49 11.00
CA VAL A 332 -1.84 5.52 10.95
C VAL A 332 -3.19 6.24 10.79
N VAL A 333 -3.44 7.28 11.58
CA VAL A 333 -4.69 8.06 11.54
C VAL A 333 -4.88 8.75 10.19
N ASP A 334 -3.83 9.34 9.63
CA ASP A 334 -3.86 9.96 8.30
C ASP A 334 -4.30 8.93 7.24
N HIS A 335 -3.75 7.72 7.28
CA HIS A 335 -4.08 6.67 6.31
C HIS A 335 -5.47 6.09 6.55
N LEU A 336 -5.86 5.87 7.81
CA LEU A 336 -7.21 5.44 8.20
C LEU A 336 -8.26 6.41 7.66
N LEU A 337 -8.02 7.72 7.76
CA LEU A 337 -8.98 8.76 7.36
C LEU A 337 -8.84 9.16 5.87
N PHE A 338 -8.22 8.33 5.03
CA PHE A 338 -8.07 8.58 3.59
C PHE A 338 -7.45 9.94 3.26
N ARG A 339 -6.50 10.41 4.09
CA ARG A 339 -5.82 11.66 3.83
C ARG A 339 -5.13 11.61 2.45
N ASN A 340 -5.29 12.68 1.69
CA ASN A 340 -4.79 12.83 0.32
C ASN A 340 -5.37 11.83 -0.70
N GLU A 341 -6.55 11.27 -0.45
CA GLU A 341 -7.24 10.46 -1.46
C GLU A 341 -7.37 11.21 -2.79
N ALA A 342 -7.01 10.52 -3.87
CA ALA A 342 -7.14 11.07 -5.21
C ALA A 342 -8.62 11.19 -5.58
N LYS A 343 -9.04 12.40 -5.95
CA LYS A 343 -10.43 12.68 -6.33
C LYS A 343 -10.82 11.90 -7.59
N LEU A 344 -12.00 11.29 -7.56
CA LEU A 344 -12.63 10.74 -8.75
C LEU A 344 -13.33 11.88 -9.51
N THR A 345 -13.03 12.03 -10.79
CA THR A 345 -13.66 13.04 -11.67
C THR A 345 -14.73 12.43 -12.58
N SER A 346 -14.98 11.13 -12.45
CA SER A 346 -16.05 10.39 -13.12
C SER A 346 -16.47 9.21 -12.25
N GLU A 347 -17.71 8.75 -12.41
CA GLU A 347 -18.21 7.56 -11.70
C GLU A 347 -17.41 6.32 -12.11
N VAL A 348 -16.98 5.56 -11.10
CA VAL A 348 -16.32 4.27 -11.25
C VAL A 348 -17.35 3.16 -11.01
N THR A 349 -17.48 2.25 -11.97
CA THR A 349 -18.41 1.12 -11.88
C THR A 349 -17.68 -0.18 -12.11
N GLY A 350 -17.67 -1.02 -11.09
CA GLY A 350 -17.11 -2.38 -11.12
C GLY A 350 -18.18 -3.47 -11.09
N SER A 351 -17.77 -4.63 -10.60
CA SER A 351 -18.57 -5.83 -10.40
C SER A 351 -19.55 -5.64 -9.24
N ILE A 352 -20.84 -5.81 -9.54
CA ILE A 352 -21.91 -5.81 -8.53
C ILE A 352 -21.66 -6.91 -7.49
N THR A 353 -21.14 -8.07 -7.91
CA THR A 353 -20.86 -9.19 -7.02
C THR A 353 -19.72 -8.87 -6.05
N PHE A 354 -18.63 -8.23 -6.53
CA PHE A 354 -17.55 -7.80 -5.64
C PHE A 354 -18.05 -6.73 -4.66
N ALA A 355 -18.73 -5.70 -5.16
CA ALA A 355 -19.23 -4.61 -4.34
C ALA A 355 -20.14 -5.13 -3.20
N ARG A 356 -21.09 -6.01 -3.52
CA ARG A 356 -21.96 -6.64 -2.52
C ARG A 356 -21.18 -7.49 -1.52
N ASN A 357 -20.35 -8.42 -2.01
CA ASN A 357 -19.56 -9.31 -1.13
C ASN A 357 -18.61 -8.53 -0.22
N PHE A 358 -18.10 -7.38 -0.68
CA PHE A 358 -17.26 -6.51 0.13
C PHE A 358 -18.09 -5.78 1.20
N THR A 359 -19.18 -5.10 0.82
CA THR A 359 -19.99 -4.31 1.75
C THR A 359 -20.66 -5.16 2.82
N ASP A 360 -21.15 -6.36 2.48
CA ASP A 360 -21.85 -7.27 3.40
C ASP A 360 -20.94 -7.85 4.52
N ARG A 361 -19.61 -7.73 4.40
CA ARG A 361 -18.65 -8.24 5.40
C ARG A 361 -18.42 -7.31 6.59
N GLY A 362 -18.88 -6.06 6.50
CA GLY A 362 -18.65 -5.05 7.55
C GLY A 362 -19.77 -5.05 8.59
N PRO A 363 -19.50 -4.59 9.83
CA PRO A 363 -20.58 -4.27 10.74
C PRO A 363 -21.41 -3.10 10.19
N VAL A 364 -22.67 -3.05 10.60
CA VAL A 364 -23.62 -1.98 10.28
C VAL A 364 -24.11 -1.35 11.58
N ASP A 365 -24.33 -0.04 11.58
CA ASP A 365 -24.99 0.63 12.69
C ASP A 365 -26.52 0.43 12.66
N SER A 366 -27.23 1.01 13.62
CA SER A 366 -28.69 0.93 13.71
C SER A 366 -29.43 1.61 12.55
N GLN A 367 -28.74 2.43 11.75
CA GLN A 367 -29.27 3.09 10.56
C GLN A 367 -28.89 2.34 9.26
N GLY A 368 -28.17 1.22 9.37
CA GLY A 368 -27.70 0.43 8.23
C GLY A 368 -26.45 0.99 7.54
N ARG A 369 -25.76 1.97 8.15
CA ARG A 369 -24.52 2.56 7.62
C ARG A 369 -23.32 1.67 7.96
N SER A 370 -22.33 1.61 7.06
CA SER A 370 -21.09 0.87 7.27
C SER A 370 -19.89 1.61 6.67
N LEU A 371 -18.71 1.49 7.30
CA LEU A 371 -17.44 1.98 6.74
C LEU A 371 -17.05 1.31 5.40
N ARG A 372 -17.77 0.25 5.00
CA ARG A 372 -17.61 -0.43 3.71
C ARG A 372 -18.54 0.08 2.60
N GLU A 373 -19.39 1.06 2.89
CA GLU A 373 -20.29 1.63 1.89
C GLU A 373 -19.48 2.44 0.86
N PHE A 374 -19.62 2.09 -0.42
CA PHE A 374 -18.92 2.75 -1.52
C PHE A 374 -19.60 4.07 -1.91
N ASP A 375 -18.79 5.08 -2.27
CA ASP A 375 -19.25 6.27 -2.98
C ASP A 375 -19.03 6.10 -4.49
N MET A 376 -17.78 5.83 -4.89
CA MET A 376 -17.32 5.60 -6.27
C MET A 376 -17.70 6.68 -7.29
N ARG A 377 -18.09 7.87 -6.83
CA ARG A 377 -18.46 9.03 -7.66
C ARG A 377 -17.43 10.14 -7.55
N THR A 378 -17.02 10.41 -6.32
CA THR A 378 -16.07 11.46 -5.96
C THR A 378 -14.89 10.92 -5.16
N ARG A 379 -15.10 9.81 -4.45
CA ARG A 379 -14.13 9.09 -3.60
C ARG A 379 -14.43 7.59 -3.54
N MET A 380 -13.60 6.80 -2.86
CA MET A 380 -13.79 5.36 -2.72
C MET A 380 -14.98 5.03 -1.81
N PHE A 381 -14.92 5.46 -0.55
CA PHE A 381 -15.92 5.13 0.46
C PHE A 381 -16.78 6.34 0.81
N LYS A 382 -18.05 6.09 1.08
CA LYS A 382 -18.99 7.12 1.52
C LYS A 382 -18.55 7.73 2.85
N TYR A 383 -18.06 6.90 3.77
CA TYR A 383 -17.45 7.33 5.02
C TYR A 383 -15.94 7.05 4.95
N PRO A 384 -15.10 8.06 4.66
CA PRO A 384 -13.65 7.92 4.48
C PRO A 384 -12.92 7.64 5.82
N CYS A 385 -13.22 6.49 6.41
CA CYS A 385 -12.50 5.85 7.50
C CYS A 385 -12.33 4.37 7.15
N SER A 386 -11.10 3.87 7.17
CA SER A 386 -10.81 2.53 6.68
C SER A 386 -11.54 1.45 7.47
N TYR A 387 -12.22 0.56 6.76
CA TYR A 387 -12.83 -0.64 7.34
C TYR A 387 -11.81 -1.56 8.03
N LEU A 388 -10.52 -1.41 7.76
CA LEU A 388 -9.47 -2.18 8.42
C LEU A 388 -9.28 -1.80 9.90
N ILE A 389 -9.95 -0.76 10.39
CA ILE A 389 -10.04 -0.52 11.84
C ILE A 389 -10.66 -1.72 12.59
N TYR A 390 -11.49 -2.54 11.93
CA TYR A 390 -12.06 -3.77 12.48
C TYR A 390 -11.17 -5.01 12.33
N SER A 391 -9.99 -4.89 11.70
CA SER A 391 -9.11 -6.04 11.44
C SER A 391 -8.39 -6.52 12.69
N ASP A 392 -7.93 -7.77 12.66
CA ASP A 392 -7.02 -8.33 13.67
C ASP A 392 -5.68 -7.58 13.69
N ALA A 393 -5.24 -7.07 12.54
CA ALA A 393 -4.03 -6.25 12.43
C ALA A 393 -4.12 -4.97 13.25
N PHE A 394 -5.27 -4.27 13.20
CA PHE A 394 -5.51 -3.10 14.04
C PHE A 394 -5.69 -3.48 15.51
N SER A 395 -6.45 -4.54 15.77
CA SER A 395 -6.75 -4.98 17.14
C SER A 395 -5.51 -5.44 17.91
N GLY A 396 -4.54 -6.02 17.19
CA GLY A 396 -3.27 -6.54 17.70
C GLY A 396 -2.13 -5.52 17.80
N LEU A 397 -2.37 -4.24 17.48
CA LEU A 397 -1.39 -3.18 17.70
C LEU A 397 -1.01 -3.06 19.19
N GLN A 398 0.20 -2.57 19.46
CA GLN A 398 0.67 -2.26 20.81
C GLN A 398 -0.37 -1.38 21.54
N PRO A 399 -0.75 -1.71 22.79
CA PRO A 399 -1.81 -1.00 23.49
C PRO A 399 -1.62 0.53 23.55
N ILE A 400 -0.38 0.99 23.74
CA ILE A 400 -0.05 2.43 23.77
C ILE A 400 -0.28 3.10 22.41
N LEU A 401 0.05 2.42 21.31
CA LEU A 401 -0.18 2.90 19.96
C LEU A 401 -1.68 2.96 19.66
N LYS A 402 -2.42 1.89 19.96
CA LYS A 402 -3.85 1.81 19.70
C LYS A 402 -4.63 2.89 20.48
N THR A 403 -4.27 3.10 21.75
CA THR A 403 -4.87 4.14 22.59
C THR A 403 -4.64 5.53 21.99
N GLU A 404 -3.41 5.82 21.55
CA GLU A 404 -3.08 7.11 20.96
C GLU A 404 -3.80 7.32 19.60
N ILE A 405 -3.92 6.28 18.78
CA ILE A 405 -4.72 6.33 17.53
C ILE A 405 -6.17 6.68 17.85
N TYR A 406 -6.80 6.00 18.82
CA TYR A 406 -8.18 6.30 19.22
C TYR A 406 -8.35 7.71 19.78
N ARG A 407 -7.38 8.20 20.57
CA ARG A 407 -7.40 9.56 21.09
C ARG A 407 -7.38 10.60 19.96
N GLN A 408 -6.48 10.42 18.96
CA GLN A 408 -6.40 11.31 17.81
C GLN A 408 -7.65 11.23 16.93
N LEU A 409 -8.17 10.03 16.65
CA LEU A 409 -9.41 9.85 15.90
C LEU A 409 -10.58 10.57 16.57
N LEU A 410 -10.75 10.41 17.89
CA LEU A 410 -11.82 11.09 18.62
C LEU A 410 -11.67 12.61 18.52
N ALA A 411 -10.46 13.13 18.74
CA ALA A 411 -10.18 14.57 18.66
C ALA A 411 -10.50 15.16 17.28
N ILE A 412 -10.29 14.38 16.20
CA ILE A 412 -10.61 14.80 14.83
C ILE A 412 -12.11 14.72 14.59
N LEU A 413 -12.72 13.57 14.87
CA LEU A 413 -14.11 13.29 14.51
C LEU A 413 -15.12 14.07 15.37
N ALA A 414 -14.79 14.34 16.63
CA ALA A 414 -15.61 15.14 17.53
C ALA A 414 -15.33 16.65 17.45
N SER A 415 -14.45 17.10 16.54
CA SER A 415 -14.11 18.52 16.42
C SER A 415 -15.26 19.32 15.82
N GLU A 416 -15.68 20.38 16.52
CA GLU A 416 -16.66 21.36 16.04
C GLU A 416 -16.08 22.20 14.90
N GLU A 417 -14.79 22.52 14.97
CA GLU A 417 -14.09 23.35 14.00
C GLU A 417 -13.40 22.50 12.90
N PRO A 418 -13.27 23.01 11.68
CA PRO A 418 -12.47 22.36 10.65
C PRO A 418 -11.00 22.23 11.04
N ILE A 419 -10.44 21.03 10.87
CA ILE A 419 -9.00 20.79 11.05
C ILE A 419 -8.34 20.83 9.67
N GLU A 420 -7.43 21.77 9.43
CA GLU A 420 -6.76 22.00 8.13
C GLU A 420 -6.20 20.70 7.52
N ARG A 421 -5.60 19.83 8.35
CA ARG A 421 -5.02 18.55 7.93
C ARG A 421 -6.05 17.57 7.33
N TYR A 422 -7.31 17.68 7.74
CA TYR A 422 -8.43 16.79 7.41
C TYR A 422 -9.60 17.54 6.76
N VAL A 423 -9.31 18.59 5.98
CA VAL A 423 -10.30 19.45 5.32
C VAL A 423 -11.24 18.70 4.36
N HIS A 424 -10.87 17.49 3.92
CA HIS A 424 -11.74 16.63 3.11
C HIS A 424 -12.87 15.98 3.91
N LEU A 425 -12.84 16.05 5.24
CA LEU A 425 -13.89 15.59 6.14
C LEU A 425 -14.71 16.79 6.61
N ASP A 426 -15.86 17.03 5.98
CA ASP A 426 -16.83 18.01 6.50
C ASP A 426 -17.45 17.56 7.84
N ALA A 427 -18.17 18.47 8.50
CA ALA A 427 -18.73 18.21 9.83
C ALA A 427 -19.68 17.00 9.83
N GLY A 428 -20.55 16.87 8.83
CA GLY A 428 -21.48 15.74 8.72
C GLY A 428 -20.76 14.41 8.53
N THR A 429 -19.75 14.36 7.66
CA THR A 429 -18.92 13.18 7.44
C THR A 429 -18.19 12.75 8.71
N ARG A 430 -17.67 13.70 9.49
CA ARG A 430 -17.03 13.41 10.78
C ARG A 430 -18.01 12.82 11.80
N THR A 431 -19.20 13.42 11.92
CA THR A 431 -20.28 12.91 12.78
C THR A 431 -20.71 11.51 12.36
N ASP A 432 -20.94 11.27 11.07
CA ASP A 432 -21.34 9.95 10.57
C ASP A 432 -20.31 8.87 10.90
N ILE A 433 -19.01 9.15 10.68
CA ILE A 433 -17.94 8.21 11.03
C ILE A 433 -17.92 7.96 12.54
N LEU A 434 -18.02 9.02 13.36
CA LEU A 434 -18.04 8.90 14.82
C LEU A 434 -19.18 8.02 15.31
N ASP A 435 -20.40 8.24 14.81
CA ASP A 435 -21.59 7.49 15.17
C ASP A 435 -21.48 6.02 14.77
N ILE A 436 -21.01 5.75 13.55
CA ILE A 436 -20.78 4.38 13.07
C ILE A 436 -19.78 3.67 13.99
N LEU A 437 -18.64 4.31 14.30
CA LEU A 437 -17.63 3.72 15.18
C LEU A 437 -18.17 3.47 16.58
N ARG A 438 -18.86 4.43 17.19
CA ARG A 438 -19.50 4.26 18.51
C ARG A 438 -20.50 3.10 18.55
N ALA A 439 -21.26 2.91 17.47
CA ALA A 439 -22.27 1.87 17.40
C ALA A 439 -21.69 0.47 17.14
N THR A 440 -20.54 0.38 16.46
CA THR A 440 -20.06 -0.89 15.88
C THR A 440 -18.70 -1.37 16.39
N LYS A 441 -17.85 -0.48 16.92
CA LYS A 441 -16.51 -0.84 17.42
C LYS A 441 -16.58 -1.18 18.91
N THR A 442 -16.18 -2.40 19.26
CA THR A 442 -16.41 -2.98 20.59
C THR A 442 -15.32 -2.71 21.64
N ASP A 443 -14.12 -2.30 21.21
CA ASP A 443 -12.96 -2.05 22.08
C ASP A 443 -12.59 -0.55 22.16
N LEU A 444 -13.56 0.34 21.93
CA LEU A 444 -13.34 1.78 22.08
C LEU A 444 -13.06 2.17 23.54
N PRO A 445 -12.12 3.10 23.80
CA PRO A 445 -11.90 3.66 25.13
C PRO A 445 -13.14 4.31 25.74
N GLU A 446 -13.19 4.42 27.07
CA GLU A 446 -14.34 5.01 27.79
C GLU A 446 -14.67 6.44 27.32
N GLU A 447 -13.65 7.22 26.96
CA GLU A 447 -13.78 8.59 26.44
C GLU A 447 -14.62 8.70 25.16
N TRP A 448 -14.81 7.60 24.42
CA TRP A 448 -15.65 7.56 23.23
C TRP A 448 -17.14 7.46 23.54
N ARG A 449 -17.52 7.11 24.77
CA ARG A 449 -18.93 7.09 25.19
C ARG A 449 -19.47 8.51 25.18
N GLU A 450 -20.69 8.68 24.69
CA GLU A 450 -21.38 9.98 24.77
C GLU A 450 -21.40 10.44 26.22
N ARG A 451 -21.00 11.69 26.47
CA ARG A 451 -21.29 12.33 27.76
C ARG A 451 -22.81 12.45 27.83
N GLN A 452 -23.42 11.67 28.71
CA GLN A 452 -24.85 11.74 29.01
C GLN A 452 -25.26 13.12 29.51
#